data_AF-A0A2G8K5Q4-F1
#
_entry.id   AF-A0A2G8K5Q4-F1
#
_cell.length_a   1.000
_cell.length_b   1.000
_cell.length_c   1.000
_cell.angle_alpha   90.00
_cell.angle_beta   90.00
_cell.angle_gamma   90.00
#
_symmetry.space_group_name_H-M   'P 1'
#
loop_
_entity.id
_entity.type
_entity.pdbx_description
1 polymer ?
#
loop_
_entity_poly.entity_id
_entity_poly.type
_entity_poly.pdbx_seq_one_letter_code
_entity_poly.pdbx_strand_id
1 'polypeptide(L)'
;MDGRNYRMVQYLEERGEITETDITTLVRALEALNLHGIQKSVQTLFELHTGKQCTGGDQSLQEPEDLNFGRLDLGPKGSLTSDIKTTSLRLASFSSADQSNIILENGDSVPVLSTLDELQIITNKGKEFTQDQVVGLLSYAVQCQRLKKLSFIDCLLPLSLLVGSLSPLTKLRNIQVSWTPVEHGITFHLDSSRGKWVSNSKEATTLE
;
A
#
# COMPACT_ATOMS: atom_id res chain seq x y z
N MET A 1 11.44 16.93 2.64
CA MET A 1 11.39 16.34 4.00
C MET A 1 12.00 17.33 5.00
N ASP A 2 11.22 17.68 6.02
CA ASP A 2 11.46 18.81 6.93
C ASP A 2 12.30 18.40 8.15
N GLY A 3 13.41 19.10 8.42
CA GLY A 3 14.41 18.81 9.46
C GLY A 3 13.93 18.94 10.91
N ARG A 4 12.62 19.07 11.13
CA ARG A 4 12.00 19.21 12.46
C ARG A 4 11.77 17.88 13.16
N ASN A 5 11.50 16.80 12.43
CA ASN A 5 11.20 15.49 13.05
C ASN A 5 12.45 14.80 13.62
N TYR A 6 13.62 14.98 12.98
CA TYR A 6 14.89 14.43 13.46
C TYR A 6 15.29 15.02 14.84
N ARG A 7 14.97 16.30 15.08
CA ARG A 7 15.28 16.97 16.34
C ARG A 7 14.52 16.42 17.54
N MET A 8 13.30 15.91 17.34
CA MET A 8 12.49 15.42 18.47
C MET A 8 12.95 14.04 18.94
N VAL A 9 13.36 13.17 18.02
CA VAL A 9 13.91 11.85 18.36
C VAL A 9 15.27 11.99 19.05
N GLN A 10 16.15 12.83 18.51
CA GLN A 10 17.46 13.11 19.12
C GLN A 10 17.34 13.73 20.52
N TYR A 11 16.37 14.63 20.73
CA TYR A 11 16.11 15.24 22.04
C TYR A 11 15.62 14.23 23.10
N LEU A 12 14.88 13.19 22.69
CA LEU A 12 14.39 12.16 23.59
C LEU A 12 15.48 11.13 23.95
N GLU A 13 16.40 10.84 23.01
CA GLU A 13 17.61 10.04 23.28
C GLU A 13 18.57 10.76 24.24
N GLU A 14 18.83 12.06 24.01
CA GLU A 14 19.73 12.86 24.85
C GLU A 14 19.23 13.02 26.30
N ARG A 15 17.92 12.87 26.53
CA ARG A 15 17.30 12.92 27.87
C ARG A 15 17.11 11.53 28.50
N GLY A 16 17.47 10.45 27.80
CA GLY A 16 17.31 9.07 28.27
C GLY A 16 15.85 8.63 28.42
N GLU A 17 14.91 9.30 27.75
CA GLU A 17 13.47 8.97 27.80
C GLU A 17 13.12 7.83 26.83
N ILE A 18 13.95 7.62 25.82
CA ILE A 18 13.99 6.45 24.96
C ILE A 18 15.41 5.89 24.96
N THR A 19 15.53 4.57 25.02
CA THR A 19 16.83 3.89 24.89
C THR A 19 16.72 2.87 23.78
N GLU A 20 17.85 2.50 23.16
CA GLU A 20 17.92 1.51 22.07
C GLU A 20 17.28 0.16 22.45
N THR A 21 17.12 -0.09 23.76
CA THR A 21 16.58 -1.33 24.33
C THR A 21 15.21 -1.20 24.99
N ASP A 22 14.62 0.00 25.06
CA ASP A 22 13.31 0.23 25.68
C ASP A 22 12.54 1.36 24.98
N ILE A 23 11.43 0.97 24.33
CA ILE A 23 10.49 1.87 23.64
C ILE A 23 9.17 2.07 24.41
N THR A 24 9.08 1.63 25.67
CA THR A 24 7.84 1.65 26.46
C THR A 24 7.25 3.06 26.58
N THR A 25 8.09 4.08 26.77
CA THR A 25 7.67 5.49 26.81
C THR A 25 7.01 5.95 25.50
N LEU A 26 7.57 5.50 24.36
CA LEU A 26 7.04 5.81 23.03
C LEU A 26 5.70 5.11 22.79
N VAL A 27 5.58 3.84 23.17
CA VAL A 27 4.32 3.08 23.06
C VAL A 27 3.20 3.74 23.87
N ARG A 28 3.49 4.17 25.12
CA ARG A 28 2.52 4.88 25.97
C ARG A 28 2.12 6.25 25.40
N ALA A 29 3.06 6.99 24.80
CA ALA A 29 2.75 8.26 24.16
C ALA A 29 1.84 8.08 22.94
N LEU A 30 2.05 7.04 22.14
CA LEU A 30 1.21 6.71 20.98
C LEU A 30 -0.20 6.27 21.40
N GLU A 31 -0.31 5.55 22.50
CA GLU A 31 -1.59 5.15 23.10
C GLU A 31 -2.37 6.37 23.61
N ALA A 32 -1.71 7.28 24.34
CA ALA A 32 -2.33 8.52 24.83
C ALA A 32 -2.83 9.46 23.69
N LEU A 33 -2.26 9.30 22.48
CA LEU A 33 -2.66 10.03 21.28
C LEU A 33 -3.69 9.28 20.42
N ASN A 34 -4.20 8.11 20.86
CA ASN A 34 -5.11 7.22 20.11
C ASN A 34 -4.55 6.77 18.74
N LEU A 35 -3.22 6.69 18.60
CA LEU A 35 -2.53 6.31 17.36
C LEU A 35 -2.23 4.80 17.33
N HIS A 36 -3.25 3.98 17.58
CA HIS A 36 -3.12 2.51 17.76
C HIS A 36 -2.48 1.79 16.56
N GLY A 37 -2.72 2.27 15.34
CA GLY A 37 -2.08 1.70 14.14
C GLY A 37 -0.56 1.90 14.14
N ILE A 38 -0.10 3.09 14.57
CA ILE A 38 1.32 3.43 14.64
C ILE A 38 1.97 2.69 15.82
N GLN A 39 1.28 2.62 16.96
CA GLN A 39 1.71 1.83 18.11
C GLN A 39 2.03 0.38 17.73
N LYS A 40 1.12 -0.28 17.02
CA LYS A 40 1.30 -1.67 16.59
C LYS A 40 2.49 -1.85 15.64
N SER A 41 2.65 -0.94 14.68
CA SER A 41 3.80 -0.97 13.76
C SER A 41 5.14 -0.76 14.48
N VAL A 42 5.20 0.19 15.43
CA VAL A 42 6.42 0.48 16.20
C VAL A 42 6.81 -0.71 17.07
N GLN A 43 5.83 -1.35 17.73
CA GLN A 43 6.06 -2.53 18.55
C GLN A 43 6.55 -3.73 17.71
N THR A 44 5.91 -4.01 16.57
CA THR A 44 6.34 -5.10 15.68
C THR A 44 7.77 -4.88 15.15
N LEU A 45 8.13 -3.64 14.79
CA LEU A 45 9.48 -3.32 14.32
C LEU A 45 10.53 -3.51 15.40
N PHE A 46 10.23 -3.08 16.64
CA PHE A 46 11.15 -3.24 17.76
C PHE A 46 11.35 -4.71 18.13
N GLU A 47 10.28 -5.50 18.18
CA GLU A 47 10.33 -6.93 18.46
C GLU A 47 11.12 -7.68 17.38
N LEU A 48 10.90 -7.34 16.11
CA LEU A 48 11.65 -7.91 14.99
C LEU A 48 13.14 -7.58 15.04
N HIS A 49 13.49 -6.35 15.43
CA HIS A 49 14.88 -5.89 15.39
C HIS A 49 15.68 -6.33 16.62
N THR A 50 15.06 -6.37 17.80
CA THR A 50 15.75 -6.67 19.07
C THR A 50 15.50 -8.08 19.58
N GLY A 51 14.49 -8.77 19.08
CA GLY A 51 14.02 -10.06 19.59
C GLY A 51 13.37 -9.98 20.98
N LYS A 52 13.13 -8.77 21.51
CA LYS A 52 12.56 -8.54 22.84
C LYS A 52 11.11 -8.06 22.71
N GLN A 53 10.21 -8.68 23.47
CA GLN A 53 8.84 -8.20 23.60
C GLN A 53 8.76 -6.96 24.48
N CYS A 54 8.05 -5.94 24.01
CA CYS A 54 7.72 -4.77 24.83
C CYS A 54 6.58 -5.11 25.78
N THR A 55 6.90 -5.60 26.98
CA THR A 55 5.90 -5.85 28.02
C THR A 55 5.77 -4.63 28.93
N GLY A 56 4.97 -3.64 28.50
CA GLY A 56 4.35 -2.73 29.46
C GLY A 56 3.23 -3.47 30.18
N GLY A 57 3.52 -4.09 31.33
CA GLY A 57 2.53 -4.83 32.16
C GLY A 57 1.29 -3.98 32.49
N ASP A 58 0.08 -4.55 32.64
CA ASP A 58 -0.26 -5.74 33.42
C ASP A 58 -0.93 -6.89 32.66
N GLN A 59 -0.68 -8.11 33.17
CA GLN A 59 -1.45 -9.30 32.85
C GLN A 59 -2.85 -9.19 33.47
N SER A 60 -3.88 -9.17 32.64
CA SER A 60 -5.15 -9.82 32.97
C SER A 60 -5.49 -10.77 31.84
N LEU A 61 -5.51 -12.07 32.16
CA LEU A 61 -5.98 -13.14 31.30
C LEU A 61 -7.31 -12.75 30.64
N GLN A 62 -7.37 -12.87 29.32
CA GLN A 62 -8.51 -13.49 28.67
C GLN A 62 -7.98 -14.35 27.53
N GLU A 63 -8.24 -15.64 27.66
CA GLU A 63 -7.88 -16.70 26.73
C GLU A 63 -8.40 -16.38 25.32
N PRO A 64 -7.71 -16.79 24.24
CA PRO A 64 -8.34 -16.86 22.95
C PRO A 64 -9.30 -18.06 22.96
N GLU A 65 -10.60 -17.78 23.04
CA GLU A 65 -11.63 -18.76 22.75
C GLU A 65 -11.41 -19.35 21.34
N ASP A 66 -11.48 -20.67 21.26
CA ASP A 66 -11.33 -21.48 20.07
C ASP A 66 -12.24 -21.01 18.92
N LEU A 67 -11.68 -20.25 17.97
CA LEU A 67 -12.29 -20.08 16.66
C LEU A 67 -11.97 -21.31 15.82
N ASN A 68 -12.77 -22.34 16.06
CA ASN A 68 -12.98 -23.49 15.19
C ASN A 68 -13.03 -23.03 13.72
N PHE A 69 -12.09 -23.50 12.91
CA PHE A 69 -12.19 -23.46 11.46
C PHE A 69 -13.33 -24.39 11.02
N GLY A 70 -14.54 -23.83 11.04
CA GLY A 70 -15.73 -24.44 10.45
C GLY A 70 -15.51 -24.64 8.95
N ARG A 71 -15.35 -25.91 8.59
CA ARG A 71 -15.51 -26.52 7.27
C ARG A 71 -16.48 -25.73 6.37
N LEU A 72 -15.96 -25.17 5.28
CA LEU A 72 -16.77 -24.54 4.22
C LEU A 72 -17.45 -25.63 3.40
N ASP A 73 -18.74 -25.81 3.63
CA ASP A 73 -19.61 -26.67 2.83
C ASP A 73 -19.97 -25.94 1.52
N LEU A 74 -19.75 -26.61 0.38
CA LEU A 74 -20.13 -26.12 -0.94
C LEU A 74 -21.56 -26.60 -1.24
N GLY A 75 -22.55 -25.70 -1.16
CA GLY A 75 -23.93 -25.94 -1.60
C GLY A 75 -24.52 -24.75 -2.36
N PRO A 76 -25.39 -24.95 -3.39
CA PRO A 76 -25.59 -23.96 -4.44
C PRO A 76 -26.92 -23.18 -4.39
N LYS A 77 -26.88 -22.01 -5.05
CA LYS A 77 -27.97 -21.17 -5.61
C LYS A 77 -28.94 -20.48 -4.64
N GLY A 78 -28.79 -19.15 -4.57
CA GLY A 78 -29.84 -18.20 -4.24
C GLY A 78 -29.62 -16.90 -5.00
N SER A 79 -30.48 -16.63 -5.98
CA SER A 79 -30.50 -15.42 -6.81
C SER A 79 -30.95 -14.21 -5.99
N LEU A 80 -30.17 -13.12 -6.01
CA LEU A 80 -30.65 -11.79 -5.69
C LEU A 80 -30.18 -10.80 -6.76
N THR A 81 -31.16 -10.03 -7.21
CA THR A 81 -31.23 -9.11 -8.34
C THR A 81 -30.16 -8.02 -8.34
N SER A 82 -29.56 -7.84 -9.51
CA SER A 82 -29.01 -6.61 -10.11
C SER A 82 -28.71 -5.40 -9.19
N ASP A 83 -27.58 -5.44 -8.50
CA ASP A 83 -26.85 -4.22 -8.10
C ASP A 83 -25.37 -4.44 -8.40
N ILE A 84 -24.74 -3.45 -9.04
CA ILE A 84 -23.37 -3.51 -9.57
C ILE A 84 -22.41 -3.79 -8.41
N LYS A 85 -22.04 -5.05 -8.21
CA LYS A 85 -21.03 -5.44 -7.23
C LYS A 85 -19.67 -5.01 -7.77
N THR A 86 -19.29 -3.77 -7.46
CA THR A 86 -17.97 -3.23 -7.73
C THR A 86 -16.93 -4.19 -7.14
N THR A 87 -16.10 -4.80 -7.97
CA THR A 87 -15.09 -5.76 -7.50
C THR A 87 -13.78 -4.99 -7.32
N SER A 88 -13.32 -4.84 -6.08
CA SER A 88 -12.05 -4.18 -5.75
C SER A 88 -11.03 -5.19 -5.24
N LEU A 89 -9.80 -5.15 -5.76
CA LEU A 89 -8.68 -5.99 -5.32
C LEU A 89 -7.58 -5.12 -4.71
N ARG A 90 -7.09 -5.51 -3.53
CA ARG A 90 -5.96 -4.88 -2.85
C ARG A 90 -4.84 -5.90 -2.71
N LEU A 91 -3.64 -5.56 -3.17
CA LEU A 91 -2.46 -6.42 -3.13
C LEU A 91 -1.37 -5.77 -2.29
N ALA A 92 -0.96 -6.46 -1.21
CA ALA A 92 0.09 -6.00 -0.31
C ALA A 92 1.49 -6.55 -0.67
N SER A 93 1.53 -7.67 -1.41
CA SER A 93 2.72 -8.48 -1.65
C SER A 93 3.02 -8.63 -3.14
N PHE A 94 2.88 -7.55 -3.91
CA PHE A 94 3.17 -7.57 -5.35
C PHE A 94 4.67 -7.82 -5.61
N SER A 95 4.97 -8.73 -6.55
CA SER A 95 6.34 -9.03 -7.00
C SER A 95 6.56 -8.60 -8.45
N SER A 96 5.75 -9.10 -9.39
CA SER A 96 5.86 -8.78 -10.81
C SER A 96 4.50 -8.91 -11.50
N ALA A 97 4.38 -8.44 -12.74
CA ALA A 97 3.19 -8.62 -13.55
C ALA A 97 3.51 -8.63 -15.04
N ASP A 98 2.61 -9.22 -15.82
CA ASP A 98 2.56 -9.14 -17.27
C ASP A 98 1.11 -8.92 -17.75
N GLN A 99 0.84 -9.12 -19.03
CA GLN A 99 -0.50 -8.97 -19.59
C GLN A 99 -1.51 -10.02 -19.09
N SER A 100 -1.06 -11.17 -18.59
CA SER A 100 -1.89 -12.32 -18.25
C SER A 100 -2.11 -12.45 -16.75
N ASN A 101 -1.07 -12.16 -15.94
CA ASN A 101 -1.10 -12.40 -14.50
C ASN A 101 -0.31 -11.34 -13.71
N ILE A 102 -0.73 -11.14 -12.47
CA ILE A 102 0.10 -10.57 -11.41
C ILE A 102 0.70 -11.72 -10.60
N ILE A 103 1.98 -11.64 -10.28
CA ILE A 103 2.68 -12.58 -9.40
C ILE A 103 2.94 -11.91 -8.05
N LEU A 104 2.56 -12.61 -6.98
CA LEU A 104 2.79 -12.18 -5.60
C LEU A 104 4.15 -12.69 -5.09
N GLU A 105 4.66 -12.10 -4.02
CA GLU A 105 5.96 -12.46 -3.42
C GLU A 105 6.02 -13.91 -2.92
N ASN A 106 4.88 -14.49 -2.58
CA ASN A 106 4.77 -15.90 -2.20
C ASN A 106 4.68 -16.86 -3.40
N GLY A 107 4.71 -16.34 -4.64
CA GLY A 107 4.61 -17.11 -5.88
C GLY A 107 3.18 -17.33 -6.39
N ASP A 108 2.15 -16.94 -5.64
CA ASP A 108 0.77 -17.03 -6.11
C ASP A 108 0.54 -16.11 -7.30
N SER A 109 -0.36 -16.53 -8.20
CA SER A 109 -0.72 -15.76 -9.38
C SER A 109 -2.16 -15.28 -9.32
N VAL A 110 -2.38 -14.03 -9.72
CA VAL A 110 -3.70 -13.44 -9.92
C VAL A 110 -3.92 -13.27 -11.42
N PRO A 111 -4.77 -14.10 -12.06
CA PRO A 111 -5.06 -13.97 -13.47
C PRO A 111 -5.88 -12.71 -13.77
N VAL A 112 -6.00 -12.33 -15.04
CA VAL A 112 -6.87 -11.22 -15.46
C VAL A 112 -8.30 -11.44 -14.95
N LEU A 113 -8.84 -10.45 -14.25
CA LEU A 113 -10.17 -10.48 -13.67
C LEU A 113 -11.13 -9.58 -14.45
N SER A 114 -12.05 -10.17 -15.21
CA SER A 114 -13.00 -9.43 -16.06
C SER A 114 -14.02 -8.59 -15.28
N THR A 115 -14.26 -8.93 -14.01
CA THR A 115 -15.18 -8.19 -13.12
C THR A 115 -14.51 -7.09 -12.32
N LEU A 116 -13.18 -6.98 -12.35
CA LEU A 116 -12.41 -6.06 -11.52
C LEU A 116 -12.63 -4.62 -11.94
N ASP A 117 -13.10 -3.78 -11.02
CA ASP A 117 -13.34 -2.35 -11.22
C ASP A 117 -12.20 -1.49 -10.65
N GLU A 118 -11.56 -1.92 -9.56
CA GLU A 118 -10.45 -1.20 -8.91
C GLU A 118 -9.33 -2.16 -8.46
N LEU A 119 -8.08 -1.79 -8.77
CA LEU A 119 -6.87 -2.47 -8.34
C LEU A 119 -6.02 -1.51 -7.49
N GLN A 120 -5.60 -1.95 -6.31
CA GLN A 120 -4.70 -1.18 -5.45
C GLN A 120 -3.45 -2.02 -5.13
N ILE A 121 -2.28 -1.45 -5.39
CA ILE A 121 -0.99 -1.96 -4.95
C ILE A 121 -0.59 -1.13 -3.74
N ILE A 122 -0.53 -1.78 -2.58
CA ILE A 122 -0.24 -1.15 -1.29
C ILE A 122 1.04 -1.79 -0.80
N THR A 123 2.05 -1.01 -0.42
CA THR A 123 3.29 -1.57 0.10
C THR A 123 3.54 -1.12 1.52
N ASN A 124 4.49 -1.79 2.19
CA ASN A 124 5.17 -1.16 3.31
C ASN A 124 5.88 0.10 2.81
N LYS A 125 5.95 1.10 3.69
CA LYS A 125 6.42 2.46 3.36
C LYS A 125 7.75 2.42 2.59
N GLY A 126 7.72 2.91 1.35
CA GLY A 126 8.94 3.20 0.58
C GLY A 126 9.45 2.05 -0.29
N LYS A 127 8.70 0.96 -0.49
CA LYS A 127 9.10 -0.06 -1.48
C LYS A 127 9.23 0.57 -2.87
N GLU A 128 10.38 0.41 -3.50
CA GLU A 128 10.66 0.90 -4.84
C GLU A 128 10.19 -0.09 -5.90
N PHE A 129 9.50 0.43 -6.92
CA PHE A 129 9.14 -0.32 -8.11
C PHE A 129 10.00 0.06 -9.30
N THR A 130 10.45 -0.95 -10.05
CA THR A 130 11.16 -0.76 -11.31
C THR A 130 10.19 -0.38 -12.43
N GLN A 131 10.74 0.13 -13.54
CA GLN A 131 9.93 0.43 -14.71
C GLN A 131 9.18 -0.80 -15.24
N ASP A 132 9.84 -1.95 -15.28
CA ASP A 132 9.23 -3.18 -15.80
C ASP A 132 8.07 -3.66 -14.93
N GLN A 133 8.19 -3.52 -13.61
CA GLN A 133 7.11 -3.83 -12.67
C GLN A 133 5.88 -2.93 -12.89
N VAL A 134 6.09 -1.62 -13.04
CA VAL A 134 4.99 -0.67 -13.29
C VAL A 134 4.36 -0.93 -14.67
N VAL A 135 5.17 -1.12 -15.72
CA VAL A 135 4.70 -1.40 -17.08
C VAL A 135 3.94 -2.73 -17.13
N GLY A 136 4.40 -3.75 -16.40
CA GLY A 136 3.70 -5.02 -16.25
C GLY A 136 2.30 -4.84 -15.67
N LEU A 137 2.17 -4.08 -14.57
CA LEU A 137 0.88 -3.77 -13.96
C LEU A 137 -0.04 -2.96 -14.88
N LEU A 138 0.50 -2.01 -15.63
CA LEU A 138 -0.27 -1.28 -16.63
C LEU A 138 -0.77 -2.21 -17.75
N SER A 139 0.05 -3.19 -18.15
CA SER A 139 -0.32 -4.18 -19.16
C SER A 139 -1.44 -5.10 -18.67
N TYR A 140 -1.34 -5.58 -17.43
CA TYR A 140 -2.40 -6.33 -16.75
C TYR A 140 -3.69 -5.50 -16.67
N ALA A 141 -3.59 -4.24 -16.27
CA ALA A 141 -4.71 -3.33 -16.11
C ALA A 141 -5.50 -3.14 -17.42
N VAL A 142 -4.78 -3.01 -18.56
CA VAL A 142 -5.39 -2.91 -19.89
C VAL A 142 -6.20 -4.15 -20.28
N GLN A 143 -5.85 -5.34 -19.77
CA GLN A 143 -6.62 -6.56 -20.04
C GLN A 143 -7.87 -6.70 -19.17
N CYS A 144 -7.92 -6.00 -18.04
CA CYS A 144 -9.09 -5.99 -17.16
C CYS A 144 -10.18 -5.08 -17.73
N GLN A 145 -11.11 -5.66 -18.50
CA GLN A 145 -12.12 -4.92 -19.29
C GLN A 145 -12.96 -3.91 -18.50
N ARG A 146 -13.20 -4.17 -17.22
CA ARG A 146 -14.01 -3.30 -16.34
C ARG A 146 -13.19 -2.40 -15.42
N LEU A 147 -11.86 -2.50 -15.46
CA LEU A 147 -11.01 -1.76 -14.56
C LEU A 147 -11.11 -0.27 -14.87
N LYS A 148 -11.43 0.52 -13.84
CA LYS A 148 -11.55 1.97 -13.92
C LYS A 148 -10.40 2.67 -13.22
N LYS A 149 -9.78 2.01 -12.24
CA LYS A 149 -8.78 2.62 -11.39
C LYS A 149 -7.67 1.65 -11.00
N LEU A 150 -6.43 2.11 -11.14
CA LEU A 150 -5.22 1.48 -10.63
C LEU A 150 -4.54 2.47 -9.68
N SER A 151 -4.38 2.09 -8.42
CA SER A 151 -3.75 2.94 -7.40
C SER A 151 -2.47 2.32 -6.86
N PHE A 152 -1.42 3.12 -6.80
CA PHE A 152 -0.16 2.82 -6.13
C PHE A 152 -0.09 3.61 -4.82
N ILE A 153 0.01 2.92 -3.69
CA ILE A 153 -0.08 3.53 -2.36
C ILE A 153 1.14 3.12 -1.54
N ASP A 154 1.75 4.10 -0.89
CA ASP A 154 2.88 3.92 0.04
C ASP A 154 4.15 3.31 -0.59
N CYS A 155 4.28 3.39 -1.92
CA CYS A 155 5.45 2.94 -2.69
C CYS A 155 6.16 4.08 -3.42
N LEU A 156 7.36 3.81 -3.91
CA LEU A 156 8.13 4.68 -4.78
C LEU A 156 8.04 4.17 -6.22
N LEU A 157 7.66 5.06 -7.14
CA LEU A 157 7.54 4.75 -8.57
C LEU A 157 8.64 5.45 -9.37
N PRO A 158 8.98 4.95 -10.56
CA PRO A 158 9.82 5.69 -11.50
C PRO A 158 9.19 7.05 -11.81
N LEU A 159 10.00 8.12 -11.76
CA LEU A 159 9.54 9.49 -12.00
C LEU A 159 8.95 9.70 -13.39
N SER A 160 9.39 8.87 -14.34
CA SER A 160 8.81 8.79 -15.69
C SER A 160 8.83 7.35 -16.18
N LEU A 161 7.84 7.01 -16.98
CA LEU A 161 7.73 5.75 -17.69
C LEU A 161 8.10 5.97 -19.15
N LEU A 162 8.86 5.04 -19.74
CA LEU A 162 9.15 5.09 -21.16
C LEU A 162 7.86 5.01 -22.00
N VAL A 163 7.68 6.02 -22.84
CA VAL A 163 6.60 6.09 -23.82
C VAL A 163 7.14 5.59 -25.16
N GLY A 164 6.52 4.53 -25.69
CA GLY A 164 6.82 3.96 -27.01
C GLY A 164 5.55 3.43 -27.65
N SER A 165 5.60 3.10 -28.95
CA SER A 165 4.42 2.66 -29.71
C SER A 165 3.75 1.40 -29.16
N LEU A 166 4.51 0.54 -28.48
CA LEU A 166 4.02 -0.68 -27.82
C LEU A 166 3.68 -0.48 -26.33
N SER A 167 3.82 0.74 -25.81
CA SER A 167 3.60 0.99 -24.39
C SER A 167 2.12 0.83 -24.03
N PRO A 168 1.79 0.13 -22.92
CA PRO A 168 0.42 -0.01 -22.44
C PRO A 168 -0.22 1.35 -22.13
N LEU A 169 0.60 2.39 -21.90
CA LEU A 169 0.17 3.78 -21.70
C LEU A 169 -0.80 4.26 -22.77
N THR A 170 -0.56 3.90 -24.04
CA THR A 170 -1.39 4.30 -25.19
C THR A 170 -2.82 3.71 -25.15
N LYS A 171 -3.00 2.63 -24.38
CA LYS A 171 -4.24 1.86 -24.24
C LYS A 171 -4.99 2.11 -22.93
N LEU A 172 -4.46 2.94 -22.03
CA LEU A 172 -5.08 3.25 -20.72
C LEU A 172 -6.33 4.15 -20.79
N ARG A 173 -6.98 4.30 -21.95
CA ARG A 173 -7.94 5.40 -22.24
C ARG A 173 -9.13 5.52 -21.29
N ASN A 174 -9.41 4.51 -20.46
CA ASN A 174 -10.51 4.50 -19.48
C ASN A 174 -10.07 4.13 -18.06
N ILE A 175 -8.75 4.05 -17.80
CA ILE A 175 -8.19 3.63 -16.51
C ILE A 175 -7.50 4.83 -15.89
N GLN A 176 -8.01 5.29 -14.75
CA GLN A 176 -7.33 6.28 -13.93
C GLN A 176 -6.17 5.60 -13.19
N VAL A 177 -4.95 6.06 -13.43
CA VAL A 177 -3.77 5.60 -12.69
C VAL A 177 -3.34 6.70 -11.73
N SER A 178 -3.27 6.37 -10.45
CA SER A 178 -2.90 7.30 -9.39
C SER A 178 -1.78 6.76 -8.52
N TRP A 179 -0.95 7.66 -8.01
CA TRP A 179 0.13 7.38 -7.08
C TRP A 179 0.02 8.29 -5.86
N THR A 180 -0.07 7.69 -4.69
CA THR A 180 -0.08 8.38 -3.40
C THR A 180 1.13 7.90 -2.60
N PRO A 181 2.26 8.62 -2.64
CA PRO A 181 3.41 8.29 -1.81
C PRO A 181 3.09 8.51 -0.32
N VAL A 182 3.88 7.86 0.54
CA VAL A 182 3.76 7.94 2.01
C VAL A 182 3.85 9.40 2.49
N GLU A 183 4.66 10.20 1.81
CA GLU A 183 4.94 11.57 2.21
C GLU A 183 3.96 12.56 1.58
N HIS A 184 3.46 13.46 2.42
CA HIS A 184 2.67 14.63 2.05
C HIS A 184 1.21 14.38 1.65
N GLY A 185 0.75 13.13 1.52
CA GLY A 185 -0.67 12.81 1.25
C GLY A 185 -1.18 13.38 -0.08
N ILE A 186 -0.27 13.78 -0.98
CA ILE A 186 -0.59 14.32 -2.30
C ILE A 186 -0.75 13.14 -3.26
N THR A 187 -1.86 13.13 -3.99
CA THR A 187 -2.09 12.14 -5.05
C THR A 187 -1.68 12.71 -6.40
N PHE A 188 -0.78 11.99 -7.07
CA PHE A 188 -0.38 12.23 -8.44
C PHE A 188 -1.20 11.35 -9.39
N HIS A 189 -1.41 11.82 -10.60
CA HIS A 189 -2.04 11.08 -11.69
C HIS A 189 -1.03 10.86 -12.81
N LEU A 190 -1.14 9.73 -13.49
CA LEU A 190 -0.29 9.46 -14.63
C LEU A 190 -0.82 10.20 -15.87
N ASP A 191 -0.02 11.12 -16.41
CA ASP A 191 -0.19 11.60 -17.77
C ASP A 191 0.33 10.53 -18.73
N SER A 192 -0.60 9.73 -19.27
CA SER A 192 -0.29 8.62 -20.17
C SER A 192 0.32 9.05 -21.51
N SER A 193 0.14 10.32 -21.91
CA SER A 193 0.74 10.85 -23.14
C SER A 193 2.23 11.16 -22.97
N ARG A 194 2.63 11.55 -21.77
CA ARG A 194 4.01 11.93 -21.43
C ARG A 194 4.75 10.88 -20.61
N GLY A 195 4.04 9.89 -20.07
CA GLY A 195 4.58 8.92 -19.12
C GLY A 195 5.07 9.58 -17.84
N LYS A 196 4.44 10.68 -17.39
CA LYS A 196 4.88 11.45 -16.21
C LYS A 196 3.78 11.56 -15.17
N TRP A 197 4.17 11.70 -13.91
CA TRP A 197 3.26 11.95 -12.79
C TRP A 197 2.96 13.44 -12.68
N VAL A 198 1.67 13.79 -12.62
CA VAL A 198 1.19 15.18 -12.49
C VAL A 198 0.31 15.30 -11.26
N SER A 199 0.49 16.34 -10.46
CA SER A 199 -0.41 16.64 -9.35
C SER A 199 -1.64 17.38 -9.89
N ASN A 200 -2.82 17.12 -9.31
CA ASN A 200 -4.02 17.92 -9.59
C ASN A 200 -4.06 19.22 -8.76
N SER A 201 -2.97 19.57 -8.07
CA SER A 201 -2.89 20.83 -7.34
C SER A 201 -2.98 21.97 -8.35
N LYS A 202 -3.97 22.85 -8.17
CA LYS A 202 -4.07 24.14 -8.87
C LYS A 202 -2.92 25.11 -8.54
N GLU A 203 -1.85 24.62 -7.92
CA GLU A 203 -0.63 25.37 -7.67
C GLU A 203 0.34 25.11 -8.82
N ALA A 204 -0.06 25.63 -9.99
CA ALA A 204 0.91 26.04 -10.98
C ALA A 204 1.71 27.20 -10.38
N THR A 205 2.84 26.90 -9.78
CA THR A 205 3.92 27.88 -9.67
C THR A 205 5.00 27.48 -10.65
N THR A 206 4.95 28.16 -11.80
CA THR A 206 6.06 28.42 -12.69
C THR A 206 7.31 28.69 -11.86
N LEU A 207 8.37 27.91 -12.09
CA LEU A 207 9.73 28.32 -11.76
C LEU A 207 10.47 28.36 -13.10
N GLU A 208 10.63 29.59 -13.60
CA GLU A 208 11.70 29.96 -14.54
C GLU A 208 13.07 29.71 -13.91
#